data_AF-A0A953YP79-F1
#
_entry.id   AF-A0A953YP79-F1
#
_cell.length_a   1.000
_cell.length_b   1.000
_cell.length_c   1.000
_cell.angle_alpha   90.00
_cell.angle_beta   90.00
_cell.angle_gamma   90.00
#
_symmetry.space_group_name_H-M   'P 1'
#
loop_
_entity.id
_entity.type
_entity.pdbx_description
1 polymer ?
#
loop_
_entity_poly.entity_id
_entity_poly.type
_entity_poly.pdbx_seq_one_letter_code
_entity_poly.pdbx_strand_id
1 'polypeptide(L)'
;RHRDRGIRAASVHPGGIDTELSRHMTPESRNALIARINAERPEGAAPFRYKTVPQGAATSLWAGVRAAADAVGGRYCEDCHVARLNNEDVGLSLSGGVRSYAQDPAHARELWAKSEEMVGERF
;
A
#
# COMPACT_ATOMS: atom_id res chain seq x y z
N ARG A 1 -9.82 9.38 -14.62
CA ARG A 1 -11.22 9.65 -15.00
C ARG A 1 -11.68 11.03 -14.52
N HIS A 2 -11.68 11.36 -13.22
CA HIS A 2 -12.23 12.64 -12.73
C HIS A 2 -11.23 13.81 -12.60
N ARG A 3 -10.05 13.71 -13.24
CA ARG A 3 -8.98 14.71 -13.14
C ARG A 3 -9.43 16.10 -13.58
N ASP A 4 -10.20 16.18 -14.66
CA ASP A 4 -10.68 17.43 -15.24
C ASP A 4 -11.79 18.10 -14.42
N ARG A 5 -12.38 17.36 -13.47
CA ARG A 5 -13.34 17.86 -12.48
C ARG A 5 -12.65 18.31 -11.19
N GLY A 6 -11.32 18.42 -11.18
CA GLY A 6 -10.53 18.76 -9.99
C GLY A 6 -10.36 17.63 -8.98
N ILE A 7 -10.88 16.43 -9.25
CA ILE A 7 -10.79 15.29 -8.33
C ILE A 7 -9.47 14.55 -8.55
N ARG A 8 -8.80 14.19 -7.45
CA ARG A 8 -7.58 13.37 -7.44
C ARG A 8 -7.83 12.15 -6.54
N ALA A 9 -7.33 10.99 -6.97
CA ALA A 9 -7.36 9.76 -6.19
C ALA A 9 -5.92 9.35 -5.93
N ALA A 10 -5.60 8.87 -4.73
CA ALA A 10 -4.29 8.34 -4.37
C ALA A 10 -4.50 7.01 -3.64
N SER A 11 -3.59 6.06 -3.83
CA SER A 11 -3.53 4.84 -3.02
C SER A 11 -2.49 5.00 -1.93
N VAL A 12 -2.72 4.37 -0.77
CA VAL A 12 -1.85 4.48 0.40
C VAL A 12 -1.54 3.11 0.98
N HIS A 13 -0.32 2.93 1.45
CA HIS A 13 0.06 1.82 2.31
C HIS A 13 0.42 2.35 3.71
N PRO A 14 -0.29 1.91 4.75
CA PRO A 14 -0.11 2.44 6.10
C PRO A 14 1.09 1.79 6.82
N GLY A 15 1.64 0.70 6.26
CA GLY A 15 2.63 -0.15 6.92
C GLY A 15 1.98 -1.27 7.74
N GLY A 16 2.80 -2.11 8.37
CA GLY A 16 2.32 -3.15 9.27
C GLY A 16 1.89 -2.54 10.61
N ILE A 17 0.60 -2.60 10.93
CA ILE A 17 0.02 -2.10 12.19
C ILE A 17 -0.74 -3.25 12.83
N ASP A 18 -0.55 -3.44 14.14
CA ASP A 18 -1.34 -4.41 14.90
C ASP A 18 -2.72 -3.81 15.17
N THR A 19 -3.65 -4.14 14.28
CA THR A 19 -5.05 -3.75 14.38
C THR A 19 -5.90 -5.01 14.45
N GLU A 20 -7.18 -4.79 14.61
CA GLU A 20 -8.22 -5.77 14.49
C GLU A 20 -8.20 -6.62 13.19
N LEU A 21 -7.48 -6.22 12.12
CA LEU A 21 -7.29 -7.08 10.94
C LEU A 21 -6.69 -8.45 11.29
N SER A 22 -5.78 -8.51 12.26
CA SER A 22 -5.11 -9.74 12.72
C SER A 22 -5.83 -10.45 13.88
N ARG A 23 -7.07 -10.08 14.24
CA ARG A 23 -7.77 -10.61 15.44
C ARG A 23 -7.90 -12.13 15.52
N HIS A 24 -7.90 -12.81 14.38
CA HIS A 24 -8.02 -14.28 14.28
C HIS A 24 -6.68 -14.98 14.06
N MET A 25 -5.57 -14.24 14.01
CA MET A 25 -4.25 -14.86 13.97
C MET A 25 -3.86 -15.34 15.34
N THR A 26 -3.49 -16.62 15.45
CA THR A 26 -2.93 -17.15 16.69
C THR A 26 -1.57 -16.52 16.99
N PRO A 27 -1.13 -16.48 18.26
CA PRO A 27 0.20 -16.00 18.62
C PRO A 27 1.32 -16.69 17.83
N GLU A 28 1.20 -18.00 17.60
CA GLU A 28 2.15 -18.81 16.82
C GLU A 28 2.20 -18.34 15.37
N SER A 29 1.04 -18.14 14.73
CA SER A 29 0.95 -17.66 13.35
C SER A 29 1.54 -16.27 13.18
N ARG A 30 1.31 -15.37 14.15
CA ARG A 30 1.88 -14.02 14.14
C ARG A 30 3.40 -14.06 14.32
N ASN A 31 3.91 -14.87 15.24
CA ASN A 31 5.34 -15.02 15.47
C ASN A 31 6.04 -15.63 14.25
N ALA A 32 5.43 -16.63 13.61
CA ALA A 32 5.96 -17.22 12.37
C ALA A 32 6.02 -16.20 11.22
N LEU A 33 5.00 -15.35 11.07
CA LEU A 33 5.01 -14.27 10.08
C LEU A 33 6.15 -13.27 10.36
N ILE A 34 6.31 -12.82 11.61
CA ILE A 34 7.39 -11.89 12.00
C ILE A 34 8.76 -12.52 11.73
N ALA A 35 8.94 -13.80 12.07
CA ALA A 35 10.19 -14.52 11.82
C ALA A 35 10.51 -14.58 10.32
N ARG A 36 9.51 -14.88 9.47
CA ARG A 36 9.69 -14.91 8.01
C ARG A 36 10.03 -13.54 7.44
N ILE A 37 9.33 -12.49 7.88
CA ILE A 37 9.65 -11.10 7.48
C ILE A 37 11.09 -10.75 7.85
N ASN A 38 11.53 -11.10 9.06
CA ASN A 38 12.90 -10.81 9.51
C ASN A 38 13.97 -11.63 8.78
N ALA A 39 13.67 -12.88 8.40
CA ALA A 39 14.59 -13.73 7.65
C ALA A 39 14.89 -13.21 6.23
N GLU A 40 13.93 -12.50 5.63
CA GLU A 40 14.05 -11.92 4.29
C GLU A 40 14.52 -10.46 4.31
N ARG A 41 14.84 -9.90 5.49
CA ARG A 41 15.39 -8.55 5.60
C ARG A 41 16.87 -8.50 5.25
N PRO A 42 17.36 -7.38 4.69
CA PRO A 42 18.79 -7.19 4.45
C PRO A 42 19.61 -7.35 5.74
N GLU A 43 20.82 -7.88 5.60
CA GLU A 43 21.76 -7.99 6.72
C GLU A 43 22.02 -6.62 7.36
N GLY A 44 22.00 -6.57 8.70
CA GLY A 44 22.15 -5.32 9.46
C GLY A 44 20.90 -4.44 9.53
N ALA A 45 19.80 -4.78 8.86
CA ALA A 45 18.54 -4.05 9.03
C ALA A 45 17.96 -4.27 10.44
N ALA A 46 17.36 -3.23 11.00
CA ALA A 46 16.61 -3.37 12.26
C ALA A 46 15.49 -4.42 12.10
N PRO A 47 15.14 -5.17 13.16
CA PRO A 47 14.05 -6.14 13.09
C PRO A 47 12.72 -5.42 12.82
N PHE A 48 11.80 -6.13 12.18
CA PHE A 48 10.44 -5.65 11.97
C PHE A 48 9.77 -5.33 13.30
N ARG A 49 9.09 -4.19 13.33
CA ARG A 49 8.23 -3.75 14.41
C ARG A 49 6.96 -3.21 13.82
N TYR A 50 5.83 -3.55 14.43
CA TYR A 50 4.57 -2.92 14.10
C TYR A 50 4.67 -1.41 14.35
N LYS A 51 4.09 -0.65 13.43
CA LYS A 51 3.81 0.77 13.64
C LYS A 51 2.70 0.92 14.68
N THR A 52 2.74 2.03 15.40
CA THR A 52 1.60 2.50 16.19
C THR A 52 0.44 2.92 15.27
N VAL A 53 -0.78 2.96 15.80
CA VAL A 53 -1.96 3.42 15.04
C VAL A 53 -1.76 4.82 14.45
N PRO A 54 -1.23 5.83 15.18
CA PRO A 54 -0.96 7.15 14.60
C PRO A 54 0.07 7.11 13.46
N GLN A 55 1.13 6.30 13.57
CA GLN A 55 2.10 6.13 12.48
C GLN A 55 1.46 5.46 11.25
N GLY A 56 0.51 4.54 11.46
CA GLY A 56 -0.25 3.93 10.39
C GLY A 56 -1.17 4.90 9.65
N ALA A 57 -1.82 5.80 10.38
CA ALA A 57 -2.70 6.82 9.82
C ALA A 57 -1.93 7.93 9.07
N ALA A 58 -0.63 8.10 9.35
CA ALA A 58 0.17 9.22 8.86
C ALA A 58 0.18 9.33 7.33
N THR A 59 0.36 8.23 6.58
CA THR A 59 0.37 8.27 5.10
C THR A 59 -0.97 8.73 4.54
N SER A 60 -2.09 8.28 5.12
CA SER A 60 -3.44 8.69 4.71
C SER A 60 -3.67 10.19 4.93
N LEU A 61 -3.27 10.70 6.11
CA LEU A 61 -3.36 12.14 6.42
C LEU A 61 -2.43 12.97 5.53
N TRP A 62 -1.22 12.48 5.29
CA TRP A 62 -0.27 13.15 4.41
C TRP A 62 -0.82 13.25 2.98
N ALA A 63 -1.25 12.13 2.39
CA ALA A 63 -1.73 12.11 1.01
C ALA A 63 -3.08 12.85 0.83
N GLY A 64 -3.99 12.74 1.80
CA GLY A 64 -5.32 13.32 1.72
C GLY A 64 -5.43 14.78 2.14
N VAL A 65 -4.50 15.27 2.98
CA VAL A 65 -4.63 16.60 3.61
C VAL A 65 -3.38 17.48 3.41
N ARG A 66 -2.17 16.92 3.48
CA ARG A 66 -0.94 17.72 3.50
C ARG A 66 -0.29 17.90 2.13
N ALA A 67 -0.24 16.83 1.33
CA ALA A 67 0.45 16.81 0.05
C ALA A 67 -0.31 17.60 -1.01
N ALA A 68 0.42 18.16 -1.98
CA ALA A 68 -0.21 18.78 -3.14
C ALA A 68 -0.98 17.72 -3.95
N ALA A 69 -2.25 17.98 -4.26
CA ALA A 69 -3.13 17.01 -4.91
C ALA A 69 -2.60 16.52 -6.27
N ASP A 70 -1.91 17.39 -7.03
CA ASP A 70 -1.27 17.02 -8.29
C ASP A 70 0.00 16.17 -8.11
N ALA A 71 0.66 16.23 -6.95
CA ALA A 71 1.82 15.39 -6.66
C ALA A 71 1.41 13.94 -6.35
N VAL A 72 0.25 13.74 -5.73
CA VAL A 72 -0.22 12.40 -5.29
C VAL A 72 -1.30 11.78 -6.18
N GLY A 73 -1.89 12.57 -7.09
CA GLY A 73 -2.95 12.10 -7.98
C GLY A 73 -2.52 10.94 -8.88
N GLY A 74 -3.21 9.81 -8.76
CA GLY A 74 -2.93 8.57 -9.48
C GLY A 74 -1.68 7.84 -8.99
N ARG A 75 -1.16 8.19 -7.80
CA ARG A 75 0.08 7.62 -7.25
C ARG A 75 -0.19 6.73 -6.05
N TYR A 76 0.74 5.80 -5.84
CA TYR A 76 0.84 4.98 -4.64
C TYR A 76 1.77 5.67 -3.64
N CYS A 77 1.30 5.80 -2.40
CA CYS A 77 2.02 6.50 -1.35
C CYS A 77 2.29 5.55 -0.18
N GLU A 78 3.46 5.64 0.40
CA GLU A 78 3.86 4.92 1.61
C GLU A 78 4.76 5.83 2.43
N ASP A 79 4.87 5.61 3.74
CA ASP A 79 5.76 6.37 4.62
C ASP A 79 5.77 7.90 4.36
N CYS A 80 4.58 8.48 4.21
CA CYS A 80 4.37 9.90 3.92
C CYS A 80 5.09 10.46 2.66
N HIS A 81 5.28 9.64 1.63
CA HIS A 81 5.80 10.07 0.33
C HIS A 81 5.17 9.26 -0.83
N VAL A 82 5.38 9.71 -2.07
CA VAL A 82 5.04 8.92 -3.27
C VAL A 82 6.09 7.84 -3.45
N ALA A 83 5.67 6.58 -3.45
CA ALA A 83 6.60 5.45 -3.50
C ALA A 83 7.32 5.38 -4.85
N ARG A 84 8.58 4.94 -4.81
CA ARG A 84 9.37 4.63 -6.01
C ARG A 84 8.86 3.36 -6.69
N LEU A 85 9.16 3.22 -7.98
CA LEU A 85 9.07 1.92 -8.64
C LEU A 85 10.08 0.97 -8.00
N ASN A 86 9.63 -0.24 -7.72
CA ASN A 86 10.48 -1.32 -7.25
C ASN A 86 10.01 -2.62 -7.90
N ASN A 87 10.86 -3.25 -8.71
CA ASN A 87 10.59 -4.54 -9.37
C ASN A 87 11.53 -5.65 -8.88
N GLU A 88 12.29 -5.39 -7.83
CA GLU A 88 13.12 -6.41 -7.20
C GLU A 88 12.23 -7.48 -6.59
N ASP A 89 12.56 -8.74 -6.86
CA ASP A 89 11.92 -9.87 -6.21
C ASP A 89 12.52 -10.07 -4.83
N VAL A 90 11.94 -9.36 -3.87
CA VAL A 90 12.43 -9.33 -2.48
C VAL A 90 11.54 -10.14 -1.54
N GLY A 91 10.63 -10.98 -2.06
CA GLY A 91 9.70 -11.75 -1.23
C GLY A 91 8.81 -10.87 -0.33
N LEU A 92 8.71 -11.23 0.96
CA LEU A 92 8.10 -10.46 2.05
C LEU A 92 8.96 -9.29 2.55
N SER A 93 10.15 -9.07 2.01
CA SER A 93 10.96 -7.93 2.40
C SER A 93 10.16 -6.64 2.20
N LEU A 94 10.04 -5.87 3.28
CA LEU A 94 9.31 -4.60 3.32
C LEU A 94 10.16 -3.46 2.75
N SER A 95 10.83 -3.69 1.61
CA SER A 95 11.77 -2.74 0.99
C SER A 95 11.11 -1.48 0.40
N GLY A 96 9.79 -1.35 0.58
CA GLY A 96 8.96 -0.32 -0.01
C GLY A 96 8.88 -0.39 -1.53
N GLY A 97 8.08 0.49 -2.09
CA GLY A 97 7.91 0.71 -3.51
C GLY A 97 6.68 0.03 -4.09
N VAL A 98 6.30 0.52 -5.26
CA VAL A 98 5.20 -0.02 -6.05
C VAL A 98 5.75 -0.85 -7.21
N ARG A 99 5.15 -2.01 -7.45
CA ARG A 99 5.50 -2.88 -8.58
C ARG A 99 5.01 -2.27 -9.89
N SER A 100 5.78 -2.38 -10.97
CA SER A 100 5.42 -1.75 -12.24
C SER A 100 4.10 -2.27 -12.81
N TYR A 101 3.81 -3.56 -12.62
CA TYR A 101 2.54 -4.16 -13.05
C TYR A 101 1.32 -3.56 -12.36
N ALA A 102 1.46 -3.01 -11.15
CA ALA A 102 0.37 -2.34 -10.42
C ALA A 102 0.03 -0.96 -11.00
N GLN A 103 0.89 -0.43 -11.88
CA GLN A 103 0.68 0.83 -12.60
C GLN A 103 0.30 0.62 -14.06
N ASP A 104 -0.03 -0.61 -14.47
CA ASP A 104 -0.43 -0.91 -15.84
C ASP A 104 -1.86 -0.38 -16.12
N PRO A 105 -2.03 0.59 -17.04
CA PRO A 105 -3.34 1.13 -17.37
C PRO A 105 -4.24 0.15 -18.12
N ALA A 106 -3.70 -0.86 -18.80
CA ALA A 106 -4.49 -1.91 -19.45
C ALA A 106 -5.15 -2.81 -18.40
N HIS A 107 -4.36 -3.36 -17.47
CA HIS A 107 -4.90 -4.15 -16.36
C HIS A 107 -5.92 -3.37 -15.53
N ALA A 108 -5.66 -2.09 -15.25
CA ALA A 108 -6.61 -1.25 -14.53
C ALA A 108 -7.95 -1.08 -15.27
N ARG A 109 -7.93 -0.96 -16.61
CA ARG A 109 -9.16 -0.88 -17.41
C ARG A 109 -9.93 -2.19 -17.44
N GLU A 110 -9.23 -3.31 -17.59
CA GLU A 110 -9.83 -4.65 -17.57
C GLU A 110 -10.49 -4.95 -16.22
N LEU A 111 -9.78 -4.68 -15.12
CA LEU A 111 -10.30 -4.84 -13.77
C LEU A 111 -11.51 -3.95 -13.53
N TRP A 112 -11.49 -2.69 -14.00
CA TRP A 112 -12.63 -1.79 -13.86
C TRP A 112 -13.86 -2.32 -14.59
N ALA A 113 -13.71 -2.72 -15.86
CA ALA A 113 -14.81 -3.27 -16.65
C ALA A 113 -15.40 -4.54 -16.01
N LYS A 114 -14.53 -5.43 -15.49
CA LYS A 114 -15.00 -6.62 -14.78
C LYS A 114 -15.71 -6.28 -13.47
N SER A 115 -15.22 -5.27 -12.75
CA SER A 115 -15.85 -4.81 -11.51
C SER A 115 -17.25 -4.25 -11.77
N GLU A 116 -17.41 -3.44 -12.81
CA GLU A 116 -18.72 -2.93 -13.28
C GLU A 116 -19.68 -4.07 -13.62
N GLU A 117 -19.22 -5.11 -14.33
CA GLU A 117 -20.02 -6.31 -14.62
C GLU A 117 -20.47 -7.02 -13.33
N MET A 118 -19.55 -7.21 -12.38
CA MET A 118 -19.82 -7.92 -11.13
C MET A 118 -20.83 -7.20 -10.22
N VAL A 119 -20.79 -5.88 -10.17
CA VAL A 119 -21.69 -5.09 -9.31
C VAL A 119 -22.93 -4.58 -10.05
N GLY A 120 -22.98 -4.68 -11.39
CA GLY A 120 -24.09 -4.23 -12.21
C GLY A 120 -24.20 -2.70 -12.35
N GLU A 121 -23.10 -1.96 -12.17
CA GLU A 121 -23.06 -0.49 -12.21
C GLU A 121 -22.06 0.04 -13.26
N ARG A 122 -22.13 1.34 -13.57
CA ARG A 122 -21.24 2.04 -14.53
C ARG A 122 -20.78 3.38 -13.97
N PHE A 123 -19.51 3.73 -14.19
CA PHE A 123 -18.86 4.90 -13.59
C PHE A 123 -18.01 5.76 -14.56
#